data_AF-A0A965U3F6-F1
#
_entry.id   AF-A0A965U3F6-F1
#
_cell.length_a   1.000
_cell.length_b   1.000
_cell.length_c   1.000
_cell.angle_alpha   90.00
_cell.angle_beta   90.00
_cell.angle_gamma   90.00
#
_symmetry.space_group_name_H-M   'P 1'
#
loop_
_entity.id
_entity.type
_entity.pdbx_description
1 polymer ?
#
loop_
_entity_poly.entity_id
_entity_poly.type
_entity_poly.pdbx_seq_one_letter_code
_entity_poly.pdbx_strand_id
1 'polypeptide(L)'
;MEGTGHKKSRILCNEELSAFCLQLSMLLRAGVTPGEALASMIAESGSAEEKDLLAAAARAVESGETLSAALAAAERFPRYMTDMLCVGELTGRME
;
A
#
# COMPACT_ATOMS: atom_id res chain seq x y z
N MET A 1 18.77 -12.86 24.26
CA MET A 1 18.83 -11.39 24.32
C MET A 1 19.44 -10.92 23.02
N GLU A 2 18.62 -10.57 22.04
CA GLU A 2 19.03 -9.77 20.88
C GLU A 2 17.81 -8.92 20.54
N GLY A 3 17.91 -7.63 20.87
CA GLY A 3 16.85 -6.67 20.63
C GLY A 3 16.73 -6.44 19.13
N THR A 4 15.60 -6.81 18.56
CA THR A 4 15.18 -6.33 17.25
C THR A 4 14.88 -4.84 17.40
N GLY A 5 15.91 -4.03 17.14
CA GLY A 5 15.78 -2.59 17.03
C GLY A 5 14.81 -2.30 15.89
N HIS A 6 13.58 -1.95 16.24
CA HIS A 6 12.60 -1.46 15.28
C HIS A 6 13.17 -0.14 14.75
N LYS A 7 13.77 -0.16 13.56
CA LYS A 7 14.05 1.07 12.81
C LYS A 7 12.71 1.80 12.73
N LYS A 8 12.64 3.01 13.29
CA LYS A 8 11.44 3.84 13.13
C LYS A 8 11.19 3.99 11.63
N SER A 9 10.04 3.48 11.18
CA SER A 9 9.59 3.62 9.81
C SER A 9 9.30 5.08 9.53
N ARG A 10 9.91 5.67 8.48
CA ARG A 10 9.60 7.06 8.10
C ARG A 10 8.35 7.10 7.24
N ILE A 11 7.64 8.22 7.23
CA ILE A 11 6.62 8.43 6.20
C ILE A 11 7.30 8.49 4.82
N LEU A 12 6.65 7.92 3.81
CA LEU A 12 7.11 8.00 2.42
C LEU A 12 7.20 9.47 1.98
N CYS A 13 8.21 9.79 1.18
CA CYS A 13 8.34 11.11 0.59
C CYS A 13 7.31 11.30 -0.53
N ASN A 14 7.12 12.55 -0.97
CA ASN A 14 6.13 12.87 -2.01
C ASN A 14 6.36 12.11 -3.33
N GLU A 15 7.63 11.84 -3.69
CA GLU A 15 7.97 11.09 -4.90
C GLU A 15 7.56 9.62 -4.79
N GLU A 16 7.87 8.96 -3.66
CA GLU A 16 7.46 7.59 -3.37
C GLU A 16 5.92 7.46 -3.33
N LEU A 17 5.24 8.41 -2.69
CA LEU A 17 3.77 8.43 -2.65
C LEU A 17 3.16 8.63 -4.03
N SER A 18 3.72 9.53 -4.83
CA SER A 18 3.24 9.78 -6.20
C SER A 18 3.44 8.55 -7.09
N ALA A 19 4.59 7.88 -7.00
CA ALA A 19 4.86 6.66 -7.76
C ALA A 19 3.89 5.54 -7.37
N PHE A 20 3.71 5.32 -6.07
CA PHE A 20 2.74 4.35 -5.55
C PHE A 20 1.33 4.61 -6.07
N CYS A 21 0.82 5.84 -5.92
CA CYS A 21 -0.53 6.20 -6.34
C CYS A 21 -0.71 6.07 -7.86
N LEU A 22 0.28 6.49 -8.64
CA LEU A 22 0.22 6.37 -10.11
C LEU A 22 0.15 4.90 -10.53
N GLN A 23 1.02 4.05 -9.98
CA GLN A 23 1.04 2.63 -10.33
C GLN A 23 -0.24 1.91 -9.90
N LEU A 24 -0.69 2.15 -8.66
CA LEU A 24 -1.94 1.59 -8.16
C LEU A 24 -3.13 2.03 -9.03
N SER A 25 -3.26 3.33 -9.33
CA SER A 25 -4.37 3.83 -10.14
C SER A 25 -4.39 3.24 -11.55
N MET A 26 -3.23 3.02 -12.18
CA MET A 26 -3.16 2.37 -13.49
C MET A 26 -3.69 0.93 -13.46
N LEU A 27 -3.34 0.17 -12.41
CA LEU A 27 -3.77 -1.21 -12.24
C LEU A 27 -5.26 -1.30 -11.93
N LEU A 28 -5.76 -0.48 -11.01
CA LEU A 28 -7.19 -0.44 -10.68
C LEU A 28 -8.03 -0.02 -11.89
N ARG A 29 -7.58 0.98 -12.67
CA ARG A 29 -8.23 1.38 -13.94
C ARG A 29 -8.24 0.27 -15.00
N ALA A 30 -7.28 -0.64 -14.95
CA ALA A 30 -7.24 -1.82 -15.81
C ALA A 30 -8.17 -2.96 -15.32
N GLY A 31 -8.91 -2.74 -14.23
CA GLY A 31 -9.82 -3.73 -13.64
C GLY A 31 -9.11 -4.77 -12.76
N VAL A 32 -7.84 -4.54 -12.42
CA VAL A 32 -7.07 -5.42 -11.54
C VAL A 32 -7.55 -5.21 -10.10
N THR A 33 -7.70 -6.29 -9.35
CA THR A 33 -8.10 -6.19 -7.94
C THR A 33 -6.98 -5.56 -7.09
N PRO A 34 -7.28 -4.95 -5.93
CA PRO A 34 -6.27 -4.39 -5.03
C PRO A 34 -5.13 -5.36 -4.66
N GLY A 35 -5.46 -6.62 -4.35
CA GLY A 35 -4.47 -7.64 -4.00
C GLY A 35 -3.54 -7.97 -5.17
N GLU A 36 -4.10 -8.19 -6.36
CA GLU A 36 -3.31 -8.42 -7.59
C GLU A 36 -2.46 -7.21 -7.95
N ALA A 37 -2.98 -5.99 -7.75
CA ALA A 37 -2.24 -4.77 -8.01
C ALA A 37 -1.00 -4.67 -7.10
N LEU A 38 -1.16 -4.95 -5.80
CA LEU A 38 -0.03 -5.02 -4.87
C LEU A 38 0.98 -6.10 -5.26
N ALA A 39 0.53 -7.27 -5.70
CA ALA A 39 1.41 -8.33 -6.19
C ALA A 39 2.23 -7.91 -7.42
N SER A 40 1.61 -7.22 -8.38
CA SER A 40 2.31 -6.61 -9.52
C SER A 40 3.35 -5.57 -9.08
N MET A 41 2.97 -4.69 -8.15
CA MET A 41 3.87 -3.67 -7.62
C MET A 41 5.09 -4.26 -6.90
N ILE A 42 4.92 -5.37 -6.16
CA ILE A 42 6.03 -6.11 -5.53
C ILE A 42 7.00 -6.66 -6.57
N ALA A 43 6.48 -7.24 -7.66
CA ALA A 43 7.29 -7.84 -8.72
C ALA A 43 8.14 -6.80 -9.45
N GLU A 44 7.63 -5.57 -9.60
CA GLU A 44 8.30 -4.46 -10.28
C GLU A 44 9.23 -3.65 -9.37
N SER A 45 9.01 -3.68 -8.05
CA SER A 45 9.79 -2.85 -7.12
C SER A 45 11.29 -3.23 -7.15
N GLY A 46 12.14 -2.20 -7.13
CA GLY A 46 13.59 -2.34 -6.94
C GLY A 46 14.02 -2.26 -5.46
N SER A 47 13.13 -1.88 -4.55
CA SER A 47 13.44 -1.59 -3.15
C SER A 47 12.97 -2.71 -2.23
N ALA A 48 13.89 -3.27 -1.43
CA ALA A 48 13.53 -4.29 -0.44
C ALA A 48 12.55 -3.76 0.61
N GLU A 49 12.71 -2.50 1.04
CA GLU A 49 11.82 -1.85 2.01
C GLU A 49 10.41 -1.69 1.44
N GLU A 50 10.29 -1.33 0.16
CA GLU A 50 8.99 -1.22 -0.51
C GLU A 50 8.35 -2.59 -0.74
N LYS A 51 9.13 -3.61 -1.11
CA LYS A 51 8.61 -4.98 -1.23
C LYS A 51 8.05 -5.49 0.08
N ASP A 52 8.74 -5.30 1.19
CA ASP A 52 8.28 -5.73 2.51
C ASP A 52 6.99 -4.99 2.91
N LEU A 53 6.92 -3.67 2.64
CA LEU A 53 5.73 -2.85 2.85
C LEU A 53 4.53 -3.37 2.05
N LEU A 54 4.70 -3.55 0.74
CA LEU A 54 3.64 -3.99 -0.15
C LEU A 54 3.23 -5.44 0.13
N ALA A 55 4.17 -6.31 0.47
CA ALA A 55 3.89 -7.70 0.83
C ALA A 55 3.08 -7.81 2.12
N ALA A 56 3.36 -6.96 3.12
CA ALA A 56 2.55 -6.88 4.33
C ALA A 56 1.12 -6.44 4.01
N ALA A 57 0.96 -5.42 3.16
CA ALA A 57 -0.35 -4.95 2.73
C ALA A 57 -1.11 -6.02 1.92
N ALA A 58 -0.44 -6.70 0.99
CA ALA A 58 -1.03 -7.74 0.16
C ALA A 58 -1.58 -8.89 1.00
N ARG A 59 -0.82 -9.36 2.00
CA ARG A 59 -1.26 -10.41 2.94
C ARG A 59 -2.49 -10.00 3.74
N ALA A 60 -2.55 -8.74 4.18
CA ALA A 60 -3.70 -8.23 4.91
C ALA A 60 -4.96 -8.23 4.01
N VAL A 61 -4.83 -7.74 2.77
CA VAL A 61 -5.92 -7.75 1.79
C VAL A 61 -6.37 -9.19 1.45
N GLU A 62 -5.43 -10.12 1.26
CA GLU A 62 -5.71 -11.55 1.05
C GLU A 62 -6.45 -12.18 2.24
N SER A 63 -6.20 -11.70 3.46
CA SER A 63 -6.93 -12.12 4.66
C SER A 63 -8.31 -11.47 4.85
N GLY A 64 -8.70 -10.57 3.94
CA GLY A 64 -10.01 -9.91 3.93
C GLY A 64 -10.05 -8.51 4.50
N GLU A 65 -8.90 -7.92 4.85
CA GLU A 65 -8.84 -6.50 5.22
C GLU A 65 -9.02 -5.59 4.00
N THR A 66 -9.48 -4.36 4.22
CA THR A 66 -9.53 -3.36 3.16
C THR A 66 -8.12 -2.87 2.82
N LEU A 67 -7.92 -2.38 1.59
CA LEU A 67 -6.64 -1.79 1.18
C LEU A 67 -6.31 -0.57 2.06
N SER A 68 -7.30 0.29 2.36
CA SER A 68 -7.08 1.44 3.24
C SER A 68 -6.61 1.04 4.64
N ALA A 69 -7.19 0.00 5.24
CA ALA A 69 -6.79 -0.51 6.54
C ALA A 69 -5.37 -1.10 6.50
N ALA A 70 -5.07 -1.89 5.47
CA ALA A 70 -3.77 -2.50 5.26
C ALA A 70 -2.64 -1.45 5.13
N LEU A 71 -2.87 -0.39 4.34
CA LEU A 71 -1.89 0.69 4.18
C LEU A 71 -1.79 1.57 5.43
N ALA A 72 -2.89 1.80 6.14
CA ALA A 72 -2.88 2.56 7.40
C ALA A 72 -2.07 1.84 8.49
N ALA A 73 -2.20 0.53 8.60
CA ALA A 73 -1.47 -0.30 9.57
C ALA A 73 0.06 -0.28 9.35
N ALA A 74 0.51 0.02 8.13
CA ALA A 74 1.93 0.10 7.83
C ALA A 74 2.61 1.36 8.41
N GLU A 75 1.85 2.39 8.80
CA GLU A 75 2.36 3.67 9.32
C GLU A 75 3.41 4.34 8.40
N ARG A 76 3.34 4.04 7.08
CA ARG A 76 4.20 4.62 6.02
C ARG A 76 3.52 5.69 5.20
N PHE A 77 2.20 5.68 5.17
CA PHE A 77 1.37 6.56 4.36
C PHE A 77 0.80 7.69 5.21
N PRO A 78 0.70 8.92 4.69
CA PRO A 78 0.00 9.99 5.37
C PRO A 78 -1.46 9.60 5.64
N ARG A 79 -1.95 9.88 6.85
CA ARG A 79 -3.31 9.52 7.27
C ARG A 79 -4.40 10.01 6.31
N TYR A 80 -4.28 11.23 5.80
CA TYR A 80 -5.26 11.79 4.86
C TYR A 80 -5.39 10.95 3.57
N MET A 81 -4.30 10.30 3.14
CA MET A 81 -4.30 9.47 1.94
C MET A 81 -5.05 8.17 2.18
N THR A 82 -4.80 7.49 3.30
CA THR A 82 -5.51 6.26 3.65
C THR A 82 -6.99 6.51 3.94
N ASP A 83 -7.31 7.68 4.53
CA ASP A 83 -8.70 8.10 4.76
C ASP A 83 -9.42 8.34 3.41
N MET A 84 -8.77 8.98 2.43
CA MET A 84 -9.34 9.16 1.08
C MET A 84 -9.52 7.83 0.34
N LEU A 85 -8.56 6.90 0.49
CA LEU A 85 -8.66 5.57 -0.09
C LEU A 85 -9.85 4.80 0.48
N CYS A 86 -10.09 4.91 1.79
CA CYS A 86 -11.25 4.32 2.46
C CYS A 86 -12.56 4.85 1.87
N VAL A 87 -12.66 6.16 1.62
CA VAL A 87 -13.83 6.75 0.94
C VAL A 87 -14.00 6.17 -0.47
N GLY A 88 -12.90 5.97 -1.21
CA GLY A 88 -12.92 5.34 -2.52
C GLY A 88 -13.46 3.90 -2.47
N GLU A 89 -12.98 3.09 -1.52
CA GLU A 89 -13.47 1.71 -1.31
C GLU A 89 -14.96 1.67 -0.97
N LEU A 90 -15.42 2.53 -0.05
CA LEU A 90 -16.81 2.59 0.39
C LEU A 90 -17.77 3.04 -0.72
N THR A 91 -17.30 3.89 -1.63
CA THR A 91 -18.09 4.41 -2.75
C THR A 91 -17.96 3.55 -4.02
N GLY A 92 -17.09 2.55 -4.01
CA GLY A 92 -16.77 1.74 -5.19
C GLY A 92 -16.09 2.55 -6.30
N ARG A 93 -15.37 3.62 -5.95
CA ARG A 93 -14.66 4.51 -6.89
C ARG A 93 -13.22 4.68 -6.42
N MET A 94 -12.34 3.84 -6.93
CA MET A 94 -10.91 3.87 -6.60
C MET A 94 -10.05 4.33 -7.78
N GLU A 95 -10.67 4.71 -8.90
CA GLU A 95 -10.06 5.18 -10.14
C GLU A 95 -10.44 6.60 -10.58
#